data_AF-A0A0G0GT28-F1
#
_entry.id   AF-A0A0G0GT28-F1
#
_cell.length_a   1.000
_cell.length_b   1.000
_cell.length_c   1.000
_cell.angle_alpha   90.00
_cell.angle_beta   90.00
_cell.angle_gamma   90.00
#
_symmetry.space_group_name_H-M   'P 1'
#
loop_
_entity.id
_entity.type
_entity.pdbx_description
1 polymer ?
#
loop_
_entity_poly.entity_id
_entity_poly.type
_entity_poly.pdbx_seq_one_letter_code
_entity_poly.pdbx_strand_id
1 'polypeptide(L)'
;MAKLFYDHLILLDEILMEIDILDLPVHKKTKGKKIIDEIVHHKVLIYILDYLPKVHHREFLERLYQNPADLAHLTFLQEKTERDIQMDLVVLGKKIKKEILAEIKKHKK
;
A
#
# COMPACT_ATOMS: atom_id res chain seq x y z
N MET A 1 7.27 -9.88 1.15
CA MET A 1 6.91 -8.49 1.48
C MET A 1 8.21 -7.74 1.61
N ALA A 2 8.51 -6.87 0.65
CA ALA A 2 9.60 -5.93 0.83
C ALA A 2 9.14 -4.94 1.90
N LYS A 3 9.99 -4.59 2.86
CA LYS A 3 9.68 -3.47 3.77
C LYS A 3 9.53 -2.23 2.90
N LEU A 4 8.34 -1.66 2.91
CA LEU A 4 8.03 -0.46 2.15
C LEU A 4 7.87 0.70 3.13
N PHE A 5 8.16 1.90 2.67
CA PHE A 5 8.08 3.09 3.52
C PHE A 5 6.66 3.30 4.08
N TYR A 6 5.60 2.82 3.42
CA TYR A 6 4.21 2.96 3.91
C TYR A 6 3.70 1.73 4.66
N ASP A 7 4.52 0.70 4.85
CA ASP A 7 4.12 -0.55 5.51
C ASP A 7 3.65 -0.30 6.96
N HIS A 8 4.23 0.71 7.62
CA HIS A 8 3.79 1.17 8.95
C HIS A 8 2.51 2.02 8.94
N LEU A 9 2.14 2.61 7.79
CA LEU A 9 0.92 3.41 7.64
C LEU A 9 -0.28 2.52 7.28
N ILE A 10 -0.05 1.50 6.46
CA ILE A 10 -1.09 0.60 5.97
C ILE A 10 -1.04 -0.68 6.80
N LEU A 11 -1.81 -0.70 7.89
CA LEU A 11 -1.98 -1.88 8.73
C LEU A 11 -2.79 -2.96 8.00
N LEU A 12 -2.08 -3.86 7.30
CA LEU A 12 -2.64 -5.01 6.60
C LEU A 12 -2.96 -6.20 7.52
N ASP A 13 -2.59 -6.15 8.82
CA ASP A 13 -2.75 -7.25 9.78
C ASP A 13 -4.16 -7.85 9.80
N GLU A 14 -5.21 -7.02 9.79
CA GLU A 14 -6.59 -7.50 9.75
C GLU A 14 -6.91 -8.29 8.48
N ILE A 15 -6.34 -7.90 7.32
CA ILE A 15 -6.53 -8.62 6.07
C ILE A 15 -5.79 -9.96 6.13
N LEU A 16 -4.58 -9.97 6.70
CA LEU A 16 -3.80 -11.19 6.89
C LEU A 16 -4.53 -12.18 7.80
N MET A 17 -5.12 -11.68 8.90
CA MET A 17 -5.95 -12.48 9.81
C MET A 17 -7.17 -13.05 9.09
N GLU A 18 -7.91 -12.24 8.34
CA GLU A 18 -9.09 -12.72 7.59
C GLU A 18 -8.71 -13.79 6.56
N ILE A 19 -7.58 -13.63 5.85
CA ILE A 19 -7.06 -14.66 4.94
C ILE A 19 -6.64 -15.93 5.68
N ASP A 20 -6.04 -15.81 6.87
CA ASP A 20 -5.64 -16.96 7.67
C ASP A 20 -6.84 -17.72 8.24
N ILE A 21 -7.95 -17.02 8.52
CA ILE A 21 -9.22 -17.62 8.95
C ILE A 21 -9.93 -18.36 7.80
N LEU A 22 -9.65 -18.03 6.53
CA LEU A 22 -10.22 -18.77 5.40
C LEU A 22 -9.72 -20.21 5.39
N ASP A 23 -10.61 -21.17 5.13
CA ASP A 23 -10.23 -22.57 4.95
C ASP A 23 -9.69 -22.81 3.52
N LEU A 24 -8.59 -22.14 3.21
CA LEU A 24 -7.89 -22.23 1.94
C LEU A 24 -6.51 -22.87 2.14
N PRO A 25 -6.02 -23.62 1.16
CA PRO A 25 -4.68 -24.18 1.24
C PRO A 25 -3.63 -23.06 1.28
N VAL A 26 -2.53 -23.31 1.99
CA VAL A 26 -1.47 -22.31 2.29
C VAL A 26 -1.02 -21.55 1.04
N HIS A 27 -0.84 -22.24 -0.09
CA HIS A 27 -0.43 -21.62 -1.35
C HIS A 27 -1.42 -20.55 -1.85
N LYS A 28 -2.74 -20.74 -1.66
CA LYS A 28 -3.75 -19.73 -2.02
C LYS A 28 -3.72 -18.56 -1.06
N LYS A 29 -3.54 -18.81 0.24
CA LYS A 29 -3.37 -17.74 1.24
C LYS A 29 -2.17 -16.87 0.92
N THR A 30 -1.00 -17.47 0.69
CA THR A 30 0.21 -16.74 0.31
C THR A 30 0.03 -15.96 -0.99
N LYS A 31 -0.62 -16.56 -2.00
CA LYS A 31 -0.91 -15.89 -3.26
C LYS A 31 -1.85 -14.68 -3.06
N GLY A 32 -2.89 -14.82 -2.26
CA GLY A 32 -3.79 -13.72 -1.90
C GLY A 32 -3.05 -12.58 -1.20
N LYS A 33 -2.25 -12.91 -0.17
CA LYS A 33 -1.40 -11.95 0.54
C LYS A 33 -0.48 -11.18 -0.42
N LYS A 34 0.13 -11.88 -1.39
CA LYS A 34 0.99 -11.27 -2.40
C LYS A 34 0.24 -10.36 -3.38
N ILE A 35 -0.93 -10.78 -3.86
CA ILE A 35 -1.77 -9.96 -4.75
C ILE A 35 -2.20 -8.68 -4.04
N ILE A 36 -2.56 -8.78 -2.76
CA ILE A 36 -2.98 -7.62 -1.97
C ILE A 36 -1.82 -6.65 -1.78
N ASP A 37 -0.63 -7.16 -1.44
CA ASP A 37 0.60 -6.38 -1.35
C ASP A 37 0.89 -5.62 -2.66
N GLU A 38 0.77 -6.29 -3.81
CA GLU A 38 0.94 -5.69 -5.14
C GLU A 38 -0.13 -4.62 -5.45
N ILE A 39 -1.41 -4.88 -5.15
CA ILE A 39 -2.50 -3.91 -5.33
C ILE A 39 -2.28 -2.67 -4.49
N VAL A 40 -1.91 -2.85 -3.23
CA VAL A 40 -1.63 -1.76 -2.29
C VAL A 40 -0.46 -0.94 -2.81
N HIS A 41 0.65 -1.60 -3.16
CA HIS A 41 1.83 -0.93 -3.71
C HIS A 41 1.50 -0.10 -4.95
N HIS A 42 0.78 -0.70 -5.90
CA HIS A 42 0.44 -0.05 -7.15
C HIS A 42 -0.48 1.16 -6.92
N LYS A 43 -1.52 1.03 -6.09
CA LYS A 43 -2.43 2.14 -5.77
C LYS A 43 -1.71 3.27 -5.03
N VAL A 44 -0.83 2.95 -4.09
CA VAL A 44 -0.01 3.95 -3.38
C VAL A 44 0.89 4.71 -4.35
N LEU A 45 1.58 4.00 -5.24
CA LEU A 45 2.45 4.62 -6.25
C LEU A 45 1.67 5.54 -7.19
N ILE A 46 0.52 5.10 -7.71
CA ILE A 46 -0.34 5.93 -8.57
C ILE A 46 -0.77 7.17 -7.80
N TYR A 47 -1.27 7.01 -6.57
CA TYR A 47 -1.72 8.13 -5.76
C TYR A 47 -0.59 9.15 -5.59
N ILE A 48 0.60 8.69 -5.20
CA ILE A 48 1.75 9.58 -5.03
C ILE A 48 2.11 10.31 -6.33
N LEU A 49 2.16 9.61 -7.47
CA LEU A 49 2.50 10.22 -8.75
C LEU A 49 1.41 11.18 -9.26
N ASP A 50 0.15 10.98 -8.90
CA ASP A 50 -0.94 11.90 -9.26
C ASP A 50 -0.84 13.24 -8.51
N TYR A 51 -0.42 13.22 -7.25
CA TYR A 51 -0.29 14.44 -6.42
C TYR A 51 1.10 15.07 -6.45
N LEU A 52 2.14 14.27 -6.69
CA LEU A 52 3.49 14.76 -6.82
C LEU A 52 3.62 15.53 -8.14
N PRO A 53 4.22 16.73 -8.17
CA PRO A 53 4.50 17.43 -9.42
C PRO A 53 5.42 16.59 -10.32
N LYS A 54 5.16 16.59 -11.64
CA LYS A 54 5.91 15.80 -12.63
C LYS A 54 7.42 16.03 -12.60
N VAL A 55 7.86 17.23 -12.21
CA VAL A 55 9.28 17.58 -12.03
C VAL A 55 9.96 16.75 -10.94
N HIS A 56 9.23 16.32 -9.91
CA HIS A 56 9.75 15.51 -8.82
C HIS A 56 9.51 14.00 -9.00
N HIS A 57 8.76 13.58 -10.03
CA HIS A 57 8.49 12.16 -10.30
C HIS A 57 9.77 11.36 -10.47
N ARG A 58 10.70 11.86 -11.28
CA ARG A 58 11.95 11.16 -11.56
C ARG A 58 12.82 11.02 -10.30
N GLU A 59 12.97 12.11 -9.54
CA GLU A 59 13.73 12.10 -8.29
C GLU A 59 13.12 11.11 -7.28
N PHE A 60 11.79 11.12 -7.15
CA PHE A 60 11.09 10.19 -6.28
C PHE A 60 11.27 8.73 -6.73
N LEU A 61 11.16 8.43 -8.03
CA LEU A 61 11.35 7.08 -8.56
C LEU A 61 12.78 6.58 -8.37
N GLU A 62 13.79 7.44 -8.58
CA GLU A 62 15.20 7.09 -8.34
C GLU A 62 15.43 6.79 -6.85
N ARG A 63 14.91 7.64 -5.94
CA ARG A 63 14.97 7.41 -4.49
C ARG A 63 14.25 6.12 -4.07
N LEU A 64 13.07 5.87 -4.62
CA LEU A 64 12.27 4.68 -4.35
C LEU A 64 12.98 3.41 -4.84
N TYR A 65 13.62 3.46 -6.01
CA TYR A 65 14.37 2.35 -6.58
C TYR A 65 15.62 2.03 -5.75
N GLN A 66 16.31 3.07 -5.26
CA GLN A 66 17.50 2.91 -4.42
C GLN A 66 17.16 2.36 -3.03
N ASN A 67 16.09 2.84 -2.39
CA ASN A 67 15.75 2.40 -1.04
C ASN A 67 14.24 2.41 -0.75
N PRO A 68 13.46 1.41 -1.17
CA PRO A 68 12.00 1.43 -1.09
C PRO A 68 11.43 1.44 0.35
N ALA A 69 12.24 1.13 1.35
CA ALA A 69 11.86 1.09 2.77
C ALA A 69 12.06 2.44 3.49
N ASP A 70 12.70 3.41 2.84
CA ASP A 70 13.15 4.63 3.52
C ASP A 70 11.99 5.56 3.90
N LEU A 71 11.90 5.91 5.18
CA LEU A 71 10.91 6.86 5.69
C LEU A 71 11.14 8.27 5.14
N ALA A 72 12.36 8.58 4.68
CA ALA A 72 12.67 9.85 4.03
C ALA A 72 11.82 10.10 2.78
N HIS A 73 11.26 9.06 2.15
CA HIS A 73 10.31 9.21 1.05
C HIS A 73 9.03 9.93 1.50
N LEU A 74 8.52 9.64 2.70
CA LEU A 74 7.33 10.33 3.21
C LEU A 74 7.62 11.79 3.48
N THR A 75 8.78 12.07 4.08
CA THR A 75 9.21 13.45 4.35
C THR A 75 9.36 14.23 3.03
N PHE A 76 10.01 13.62 2.03
CA PHE A 76 10.17 14.24 0.71
C PHE A 76 8.82 14.52 0.06
N LEU A 77 7.90 13.56 0.09
CA LEU A 77 6.56 13.75 -0.46
C LEU A 77 5.84 14.89 0.26
N GLN A 78 5.87 14.90 1.59
CA GLN A 78 5.20 15.92 2.40
C GLN A 78 5.80 17.32 2.26
N GLU A 79 7.10 17.42 1.97
CA GLU A 79 7.76 18.71 1.64
C GLU A 79 7.45 19.18 0.22
N LYS A 80 7.33 18.26 -0.74
CA LYS A 80 7.12 18.57 -2.16
C LYS A 80 5.66 18.67 -2.57
N THR A 81 4.74 18.21 -1.73
CA THR A 81 3.30 18.37 -1.94
C THR A 81 2.70 19.28 -0.88
N GLU A 82 1.86 20.22 -1.31
CA GLU A 82 1.12 21.11 -0.41
C GLU A 82 0.03 20.40 0.42
N ARG A 83 -0.11 19.07 0.24
CA ARG A 83 -1.13 18.24 0.86
C ARG A 83 -0.50 17.20 1.77
N ASP A 84 -1.23 16.82 2.81
CA ASP A 84 -0.82 15.81 3.77
C ASP A 84 -0.92 14.39 3.18
N ILE A 85 0.09 14.01 2.39
CA ILE A 85 0.18 12.69 1.76
C ILE A 85 0.14 11.56 2.80
N GLN A 86 0.68 11.76 4.00
CA GLN A 86 0.63 10.72 5.04
C GLN A 86 -0.82 10.37 5.37
N MET A 87 -1.63 11.38 5.66
CA MET A 87 -3.04 11.20 5.98
C MET A 87 -3.79 10.55 4.80
N ASP A 88 -3.52 11.01 3.58
CA ASP A 88 -4.11 10.44 2.38
C ASP A 88 -3.76 8.97 2.17
N LEU A 89 -2.49 8.58 2.40
CA LEU A 89 -2.04 7.19 2.32
C LEU A 89 -2.73 6.31 3.38
N VAL A 90 -2.93 6.84 4.59
CA VAL A 90 -3.69 6.14 5.64
C VAL A 90 -5.15 5.93 5.21
N VAL A 91 -5.78 6.95 4.64
CA VAL A 91 -7.16 6.86 4.13
C VAL A 91 -7.25 5.87 2.95
N LEU A 92 -6.29 5.93 2.02
CA LEU A 92 -6.18 5.02 0.89
C LEU A 92 -6.01 3.58 1.37
N GLY A 93 -5.09 3.32 2.30
CA GLY A 93 -4.87 2.02 2.91
C GLY A 93 -6.14 1.47 3.57
N LYS A 94 -6.84 2.29 4.36
CA LYS A 94 -8.15 1.92 4.95
C LYS A 94 -9.20 1.60 3.89
N LYS A 95 -9.26 2.37 2.80
CA LYS A 95 -10.20 2.15 1.70
C LYS A 95 -9.92 0.82 0.99
N ILE A 96 -8.67 0.58 0.62
CA ILE A 96 -8.22 -0.66 -0.03
C ILE A 96 -8.51 -1.87 0.87
N LYS A 97 -8.18 -1.76 2.16
CA LYS A 97 -8.51 -2.78 3.16
C LYS A 97 -10.00 -3.08 3.21
N LYS A 98 -10.84 -2.06 3.25
CA LYS A 98 -12.31 -2.22 3.27
C LYS A 98 -12.83 -2.86 1.97
N GLU A 99 -12.29 -2.49 0.82
CA GLU A 99 -12.62 -3.08 -0.49
C GLU A 99 -12.27 -4.59 -0.51
N ILE A 100 -11.04 -4.94 -0.13
CA ILE A 100 -10.56 -6.33 -0.10
C ILE A 100 -11.37 -7.17 0.89
N LEU A 101 -11.59 -6.65 2.10
CA LEU A 101 -12.40 -7.35 3.11
C LEU A 101 -13.84 -7.57 2.64
N ALA A 102 -14.43 -6.60 1.94
CA ALA A 102 -15.75 -6.73 1.37
C ALA A 102 -15.77 -7.81 0.26
N GLU A 103 -14.75 -7.86 -0.59
CA GLU A 103 -14.58 -8.91 -1.60
C GLU A 103 -14.45 -10.29 -0.97
N ILE A 104 -13.58 -10.45 0.03
CA ILE A 104 -13.39 -11.71 0.75
C ILE A 104 -14.72 -12.18 1.36
N LYS A 105 -15.45 -11.28 2.04
CA LYS A 105 -16.76 -11.61 2.63
C LYS A 105 -17.81 -11.95 1.58
N LYS A 106 -17.78 -11.31 0.41
CA LYS A 106 -18.71 -11.59 -0.69
C LYS A 106 -18.48 -12.97 -1.30
N HIS A 107 -17.23 -13.42 -1.40
CA HIS A 107 -16.87 -14.76 -1.88
C HIS A 107 -17.02 -15.87 -0.83
N LYS A 108 -17.32 -15.52 0.42
CA LYS A 108 -17.57 -16.46 1.53
C LYS A 108 -19.04 -16.92 1.59
N LYS A 109 -19.92 -16.36 0.76
CA LYS A 109 -21.37 -16.63 0.69
C LYS A 109 -21.70 -17.43 -0.55
#